data_AF-A0A529XMU6-F1
#
_entry.id   AF-A0A529XMU6-F1
#
_cell.length_a   1.000
_cell.length_b   1.000
_cell.length_c   1.000
_cell.angle_alpha   90.00
_cell.angle_beta   90.00
_cell.angle_gamma   90.00
#
_symmetry.space_group_name_H-M   'P 1'
#
loop_
_entity.id
_entity.type
_entity.pdbx_description
1 polymer ?
#
loop_
_entity_poly.entity_id
_entity_poly.type
_entity_poly.pdbx_seq_one_letter_code
_entity_poly.pdbx_strand_id
1 'polypeptide(L)'
;KYGHADQVEIIVVNDPTARMAALQGGQVNMINRVEPKIVDLVKRLPGVTIRAASGRGFYPFNMFCDTAPFDNNDLRMALKLAMDREEMLTKILRGYGEVGNDMPVNKAYPLFAGDFEQRKFDPEKAAALYKKSGHSGSILLRTSDVAFPGAVDAAQLYQQSCAKAGIKIEIKREPGDGYWTEVWNKQPFSLSYWGGRPTQDQM
;
A
#
# COMPACT_ATOMS: atom_id res chain seq x y z
N LYS A 1 10.61 22.33 25.37
CA LYS A 1 10.07 21.43 26.45
C LYS A 1 10.05 20.02 25.89
N TYR A 2 10.84 19.12 26.48
CA TYR A 2 10.90 17.70 26.11
C TYR A 2 9.95 16.92 27.05
N GLY A 3 9.01 16.15 26.48
CA GLY A 3 8.19 15.07 27.08
C GLY A 3 7.52 15.24 28.46
N HIS A 4 6.19 15.04 28.53
CA HIS A 4 5.39 15.07 29.77
C HIS A 4 5.00 13.66 30.28
N ALA A 5 5.92 12.70 30.39
CA ALA A 5 5.60 11.36 30.90
C ALA A 5 6.76 10.75 31.71
N ASP A 6 6.44 10.07 32.80
CA ASP A 6 7.42 9.37 33.65
C ASP A 6 7.90 8.05 33.02
N GLN A 7 7.07 7.41 32.17
CA GLN A 7 7.38 6.17 31.46
C GLN A 7 6.69 6.11 30.09
N VAL A 8 7.34 5.44 29.13
CA VAL A 8 6.75 5.06 27.84
C VAL A 8 6.92 3.56 27.67
N GLU A 9 5.81 2.85 27.45
CA GLU A 9 5.79 1.42 27.13
C GLU A 9 5.35 1.21 25.67
N ILE A 10 6.05 0.33 24.95
CA ILE A 10 5.76 0.00 23.56
C ILE A 10 5.36 -1.48 23.49
N ILE A 11 4.07 -1.71 23.22
CA ILE A 11 3.49 -3.07 23.10
C ILE A 11 3.30 -3.39 21.61
N VAL A 12 3.80 -4.54 21.18
CA VAL A 12 3.67 -4.99 19.78
C VAL A 12 2.38 -5.78 19.61
N VAL A 13 1.41 -5.20 18.89
CA VAL A 13 0.13 -5.83 18.53
C VAL A 13 -0.04 -5.76 17.01
N ASN A 14 0.29 -6.86 16.32
CA ASN A 14 0.26 -6.92 14.85
C ASN A 14 -1.16 -6.87 14.30
N ASP A 15 -2.08 -7.62 14.92
CA ASP A 15 -3.47 -7.68 14.49
C ASP A 15 -4.17 -6.31 14.67
N PRO A 16 -4.74 -5.72 13.60
CA PRO A 16 -5.34 -4.40 13.66
C PRO A 16 -6.59 -4.36 14.55
N THR A 17 -7.37 -5.45 14.60
CA THR A 17 -8.57 -5.53 15.43
C THR A 17 -8.23 -5.57 16.90
N ALA A 18 -7.25 -6.38 17.30
CA ALA A 18 -6.73 -6.43 18.67
C ALA A 18 -6.14 -5.08 19.09
N ARG A 19 -5.39 -4.41 18.22
CA ARG A 19 -4.82 -3.08 18.48
C ARG A 19 -5.91 -2.03 18.70
N MET A 20 -7.00 -2.07 17.92
CA MET A 20 -8.14 -1.18 18.10
C MET A 20 -8.91 -1.47 19.39
N ALA A 21 -9.12 -2.74 19.72
CA ALA A 21 -9.77 -3.16 20.97
C ALA A 21 -8.97 -2.71 22.20
N ALA A 22 -7.64 -2.82 22.16
CA ALA A 22 -6.77 -2.33 23.23
C ALA A 22 -6.91 -0.82 23.47
N LEU A 23 -7.03 -0.02 22.40
CA LEU A 23 -7.30 1.41 22.52
C LEU A 23 -8.69 1.69 23.12
N GLN A 24 -9.73 0.99 22.64
CA GLN A 24 -11.10 1.16 23.15
C GLN A 24 -11.23 0.76 24.62
N GLY A 25 -10.53 -0.30 25.03
CA GLY A 25 -10.50 -0.78 26.41
C GLY A 25 -9.58 0.02 27.33
N GLY A 26 -8.88 1.03 26.84
CA GLY A 26 -7.95 1.85 27.63
C GLY A 26 -6.66 1.13 28.04
N GLN A 27 -6.35 -0.01 27.42
CA GLN A 27 -5.10 -0.75 27.66
C GLN A 27 -3.88 -0.04 27.07
N VAL A 28 -4.09 0.79 26.05
CA VAL A 28 -3.06 1.63 25.44
C VAL A 28 -3.58 3.05 25.23
N ASN A 29 -2.68 4.03 25.33
CA ASN A 29 -3.05 5.45 25.12
C ASN A 29 -2.93 5.90 23.65
N MET A 30 -2.15 5.16 22.84
CA MET A 30 -1.88 5.50 21.45
C MET A 30 -1.75 4.23 20.62
N ILE A 31 -2.29 4.25 19.40
CA ILE A 31 -2.04 3.23 18.39
C ILE A 31 -1.59 3.90 17.09
N ASN A 32 -0.84 3.15 16.29
CA ASN A 32 -0.53 3.51 14.91
C ASN A 32 -1.33 2.64 13.93
N ARG A 33 -1.16 2.91 12.62
CA ARG A 33 -1.71 2.07 11.54
C ARG A 33 -3.22 1.84 11.67
N VAL A 34 -3.96 2.91 11.98
CA VAL A 34 -5.43 2.91 11.96
C VAL A 34 -5.88 2.75 10.52
N GLU A 35 -6.77 1.80 10.24
CA GLU A 35 -7.30 1.62 8.90
C GLU A 35 -8.17 2.82 8.50
N PRO A 36 -7.97 3.41 7.31
CA PRO A 36 -8.75 4.57 6.87
C PRO A 36 -10.27 4.36 6.95
N LYS A 37 -10.74 3.13 6.71
CA LYS A 37 -12.17 2.77 6.74
C LYS A 37 -12.84 2.90 8.10
N ILE A 38 -12.08 2.82 9.20
CA ILE A 38 -12.60 2.93 10.56
C ILE A 38 -12.32 4.29 11.20
N VAL A 39 -11.58 5.19 10.54
CA VAL A 39 -11.16 6.47 11.14
C VAL A 39 -12.35 7.28 11.65
N ASP A 40 -13.46 7.36 10.90
CA ASP A 40 -14.63 8.12 11.32
C ASP A 40 -15.39 7.48 12.50
N LEU A 41 -15.26 6.17 12.70
CA LEU A 41 -15.72 5.50 13.90
C LEU A 41 -14.80 5.84 15.08
N VAL A 42 -13.48 5.78 14.89
CA VAL A 42 -12.49 6.07 15.94
C VAL A 42 -12.57 7.52 16.41
N LYS A 43 -12.87 8.48 15.52
CA LYS A 43 -13.11 9.90 15.88
C LYS A 43 -14.24 10.10 16.88
N ARG A 44 -15.18 9.15 17.00
CA ARG A 44 -16.31 9.24 17.93
C ARG A 44 -15.97 8.70 19.32
N LEU A 45 -14.81 8.08 19.50
CA LEU A 45 -14.39 7.57 20.80
C LEU A 45 -14.04 8.73 21.75
N PRO A 46 -14.60 8.75 22.98
CA PRO A 46 -14.27 9.78 23.96
C PRO A 46 -12.76 9.83 24.24
N GLY A 47 -12.19 11.04 24.26
CA GLY A 47 -10.77 11.25 24.57
C GLY A 47 -9.79 10.85 23.47
N VAL A 48 -10.24 10.30 22.35
CA VAL A 48 -9.38 9.93 21.21
C VAL A 48 -9.33 11.06 20.19
N THR A 49 -8.13 11.40 19.74
CA THR A 49 -7.93 12.32 18.62
C THR A 49 -7.17 11.62 17.50
N ILE A 50 -7.57 11.89 16.26
CA ILE A 50 -6.87 11.39 15.08
C ILE A 50 -5.83 12.41 14.63
N ARG A 51 -4.58 11.95 14.49
CA ARG A 51 -3.49 12.72 13.90
C ARG A 51 -3.09 12.08 12.58
N ALA A 52 -3.33 12.79 11.48
CA ALA A 52 -2.82 12.44 10.16
C ALA A 52 -1.70 13.41 9.81
N ALA A 53 -0.56 12.88 9.38
CA ALA A 53 0.57 13.66 8.92
C ALA A 53 1.04 13.11 7.57
N SER A 54 1.16 13.98 6.58
CA SER A 54 1.76 13.63 5.30
C SER A 54 3.22 13.29 5.52
N GLY A 55 3.64 12.13 5.01
CA GLY A 55 4.97 11.58 5.22
C GLY A 55 5.64 11.15 3.94
N ARG A 56 6.89 10.72 4.10
CA ARG A 56 7.77 10.25 3.02
C ARG A 56 7.59 8.78 2.64
N GLY A 57 6.64 8.10 3.29
CA GLY A 57 6.34 6.70 3.01
C GLY A 57 5.43 6.52 1.80
N PHE A 58 5.34 5.28 1.32
CA PHE A 58 4.46 4.89 0.22
C PHE A 58 4.07 3.41 0.32
N TYR A 59 3.02 3.04 -0.40
CA TYR A 59 2.52 1.67 -0.49
C TYR A 59 2.74 1.13 -1.91
N PRO A 60 3.80 0.34 -2.15
CA PRO A 60 4.06 -0.20 -3.47
C PRO A 60 3.41 -1.56 -3.72
N PHE A 61 3.17 -1.81 -5.01
CA PHE A 61 2.91 -3.12 -5.60
C PHE A 61 4.21 -3.54 -6.27
N ASN A 62 5.05 -4.28 -5.55
CA ASN A 62 6.42 -4.57 -5.97
C ASN A 62 6.43 -5.69 -7.01
N MET A 63 7.12 -5.46 -8.13
CA MET A 63 7.38 -6.46 -9.17
C MET A 63 8.88 -6.67 -9.31
N PHE A 64 9.35 -7.92 -9.31
CA PHE A 64 10.75 -8.23 -9.56
C PHE A 64 11.05 -8.18 -11.06
N CYS A 65 11.74 -7.14 -11.50
CA CYS A 65 12.01 -6.89 -12.92
C CYS A 65 12.97 -7.91 -13.58
N ASP A 66 13.50 -8.86 -12.82
CA ASP A 66 14.39 -9.93 -13.27
C ASP A 66 13.73 -11.33 -13.21
N THR A 67 12.44 -11.39 -12.86
CA THR A 67 11.72 -12.64 -12.66
C THR A 67 10.48 -12.70 -13.54
N ALA A 68 10.33 -13.78 -14.31
CA ALA A 68 9.14 -13.98 -15.14
C ALA A 68 7.83 -14.01 -14.30
N PRO A 69 6.72 -13.46 -14.81
CA PRO A 69 6.58 -12.78 -16.11
C PRO A 69 6.95 -11.27 -16.05
N PHE A 70 7.39 -10.78 -14.89
CA PHE A 70 7.65 -9.36 -14.64
C PHE A 70 8.98 -8.87 -15.20
N ASP A 71 9.81 -9.73 -15.76
CA ASP A 71 10.96 -9.36 -16.60
C ASP A 71 10.51 -8.65 -17.90
N ASN A 72 9.28 -8.93 -18.37
CA ASN A 72 8.68 -8.25 -19.52
C ASN A 72 8.18 -6.83 -19.18
N ASN A 73 8.73 -5.81 -19.86
CA ASN A 73 8.34 -4.41 -19.64
C ASN A 73 6.90 -4.09 -20.10
N ASP A 74 6.43 -4.69 -21.20
CA ASP A 74 5.05 -4.49 -21.67
C ASP A 74 4.05 -5.04 -20.63
N LEU A 75 4.36 -6.17 -19.99
CA LEU A 75 3.57 -6.70 -18.88
C LEU A 75 3.53 -5.72 -17.70
N ARG A 76 4.69 -5.25 -17.22
CA ARG A 76 4.74 -4.31 -16.09
C ARG A 76 3.99 -3.03 -16.41
N MET A 77 4.08 -2.53 -17.65
CA MET A 77 3.36 -1.32 -18.07
C MET A 77 1.86 -1.56 -18.17
N ALA A 78 1.41 -2.73 -18.63
CA ALA A 78 0.01 -3.11 -18.61
C ALA A 78 -0.55 -3.10 -17.18
N LEU A 79 0.16 -3.73 -16.24
CA LEU A 79 -0.21 -3.77 -14.83
C LEU A 79 -0.28 -2.38 -14.18
N LYS A 80 0.65 -1.47 -14.54
CA LYS A 80 0.67 -0.10 -14.03
C LYS A 80 -0.46 0.77 -14.58
N LEU A 81 -0.87 0.56 -15.84
CA LEU A 81 -1.96 1.29 -16.50
C LEU A 81 -3.34 0.72 -16.12
N ALA A 82 -3.40 -0.55 -15.74
CA ALA A 82 -4.61 -1.18 -15.22
C ALA A 82 -4.93 -0.79 -13.76
N MET A 83 -4.07 -0.01 -13.10
CA MET A 83 -4.31 0.47 -11.74
C MET A 83 -5.11 1.77 -11.75
N ASP A 84 -6.30 1.74 -11.17
CA ASP A 84 -7.08 2.94 -10.88
C ASP A 84 -6.64 3.58 -9.56
N ARG A 85 -5.61 4.45 -9.64
CA ARG A 85 -5.00 5.07 -8.46
C ARG A 85 -5.94 6.07 -7.76
N GLU A 86 -6.84 6.71 -8.49
CA GLU A 86 -7.83 7.63 -7.91
C GLU A 86 -8.90 6.85 -7.15
N GLU A 87 -9.34 5.73 -7.71
CA GLU A 87 -10.24 4.81 -7.04
C GLU A 87 -9.58 4.20 -5.79
N MET A 88 -8.28 3.86 -5.84
CA MET A 88 -7.51 3.43 -4.67
C MET A 88 -7.47 4.49 -3.58
N LEU A 89 -7.12 5.74 -3.93
CA LEU A 89 -7.08 6.85 -2.98
C LEU A 89 -8.45 7.08 -2.32
N THR A 90 -9.51 7.03 -3.12
CA THR A 90 -10.87 7.30 -2.64
C THR A 90 -11.43 6.15 -1.80
N LYS A 91 -11.34 4.90 -2.28
CA LYS A 91 -12.00 3.75 -1.63
C LYS A 91 -11.16 3.10 -0.53
N ILE A 92 -9.85 3.01 -0.72
CA ILE A 92 -8.95 2.36 0.24
C ILE A 92 -8.43 3.37 1.25
N LEU A 93 -7.85 4.47 0.78
CA LEU A 93 -7.23 5.46 1.65
C LEU A 93 -8.20 6.51 2.18
N ARG A 94 -9.39 6.66 1.59
CA ARG A 94 -10.43 7.62 1.99
C ARG A 94 -9.90 9.04 2.19
N GLY A 95 -9.00 9.47 1.30
CA GLY A 95 -8.35 10.79 1.36
C GLY A 95 -7.17 10.90 2.34
N TYR A 96 -6.80 9.85 3.08
CA TYR A 96 -5.59 9.80 3.92
C TYR A 96 -4.37 9.36 3.10
N GLY A 97 -4.07 10.10 2.04
CA GLY A 97 -2.93 9.86 1.16
C GLY A 97 -2.97 10.73 -0.08
N GLU A 98 -2.03 10.50 -0.98
CA GLU A 98 -1.98 11.12 -2.30
C GLU A 98 -1.67 10.05 -3.35
N VAL A 99 -2.03 10.32 -4.60
CA VAL A 99 -1.72 9.43 -5.71
C VAL A 99 -0.21 9.39 -5.96
N GLY A 100 0.38 8.20 -5.86
CA GLY A 100 1.78 7.95 -6.24
C GLY A 100 1.98 7.83 -7.75
N ASN A 101 3.22 7.97 -8.23
CA ASN A 101 3.57 7.87 -9.64
C ASN A 101 4.72 6.87 -9.90
N ASP A 102 4.65 5.70 -9.25
CA ASP A 102 5.64 4.61 -9.35
C ASP A 102 7.10 5.05 -9.07
N MET A 103 7.27 6.04 -8.19
CA MET A 103 8.56 6.53 -7.71
C MET A 103 8.55 6.61 -6.17
N PRO A 104 9.69 6.31 -5.51
CA PRO A 104 9.79 6.31 -4.05
C PRO A 104 9.92 7.71 -3.44
N VAL A 105 10.21 8.74 -4.26
CA VAL A 105 10.36 10.13 -3.85
C VAL A 105 9.07 10.89 -4.11
N ASN A 106 8.48 11.48 -3.06
CA ASN A 106 7.24 12.24 -3.11
C ASN A 106 7.44 13.71 -2.65
N LYS A 107 6.37 14.52 -2.66
CA LYS A 107 6.39 15.95 -2.28
C LYS A 107 6.89 16.26 -0.87
N ALA A 108 6.96 15.27 0.02
CA ALA A 108 7.51 15.45 1.37
C ALA A 108 9.06 15.46 1.39
N TYR A 109 9.70 15.15 0.26
CA TYR A 109 11.14 15.27 0.09
C TYR A 109 11.54 16.64 -0.47
N PRO A 110 12.60 17.29 0.05
CA PRO A 110 13.03 18.62 -0.40
C PRO A 110 13.42 18.69 -1.89
N LEU A 111 13.93 17.60 -2.48
CA LEU A 111 14.39 17.58 -3.89
C LEU A 111 13.36 16.98 -4.85
N PHE A 112 12.09 16.96 -4.48
CA PHE A 112 11.03 16.48 -5.38
C PHE A 112 10.76 17.51 -6.49
N ALA A 113 11.08 17.18 -7.75
CA ALA A 113 10.95 18.07 -8.90
C ALA A 113 9.49 18.41 -9.26
N GLY A 114 8.55 17.48 -9.03
CA GLY A 114 7.11 17.72 -9.12
C GLY A 114 6.49 17.82 -10.51
N ASP A 115 7.29 17.80 -11.57
CA ASP A 115 6.93 17.99 -12.98
C ASP A 115 6.79 16.66 -13.75
N PHE A 116 6.27 15.62 -13.10
CA PHE A 116 6.09 14.30 -13.70
C PHE A 116 4.65 14.08 -14.16
N GLU A 117 4.46 13.69 -15.42
CA GLU A 117 3.16 13.25 -15.90
C GLU A 117 2.64 12.06 -15.07
N GLN A 118 1.40 12.17 -14.61
CA GLN A 118 0.76 11.12 -13.82
C GLN A 118 0.35 9.95 -14.71
N ARG A 119 0.58 8.73 -14.22
CA ARG A 119 0.08 7.51 -14.85
C ARG A 119 -1.38 7.27 -14.49
N LYS A 120 -2.24 7.62 -15.44
CA LYS A 120 -3.69 7.44 -15.32
C LYS A 120 -4.11 6.02 -15.66
N PHE A 121 -5.26 5.64 -15.11
CA PHE A 121 -5.93 4.40 -15.45
C PHE A 121 -6.33 4.39 -16.93
N ASP A 122 -5.86 3.39 -17.66
CA ASP A 122 -6.11 3.22 -19.09
C ASP A 122 -6.22 1.72 -19.40
N PRO A 123 -7.42 1.13 -19.24
CA PRO A 123 -7.63 -0.31 -19.41
C PRO A 123 -7.44 -0.76 -20.87
N GLU A 124 -7.70 0.10 -21.85
CA GLU A 124 -7.54 -0.23 -23.26
C GLU A 124 -6.06 -0.35 -23.63
N LYS A 125 -5.25 0.64 -23.24
CA LYS A 125 -3.79 0.59 -23.44
C LYS A 125 -3.15 -0.53 -22.60
N ALA A 126 -3.67 -0.77 -21.40
CA ALA A 126 -3.24 -1.90 -20.58
C ALA A 126 -3.51 -3.24 -21.29
N ALA A 127 -4.70 -3.45 -21.85
CA ALA A 127 -5.04 -4.66 -22.60
C ALA A 127 -4.14 -4.85 -23.83
N ALA A 128 -3.85 -3.77 -24.57
CA ALA A 128 -2.97 -3.81 -25.73
C ALA A 128 -1.53 -4.23 -25.34
N LEU A 129 -0.98 -3.64 -24.28
CA LEU A 129 0.35 -3.99 -23.76
C LEU A 129 0.39 -5.40 -23.16
N TYR A 130 -0.69 -5.82 -22.48
CA TYR A 130 -0.79 -7.17 -21.96
C TYR A 130 -0.76 -8.21 -23.09
N LYS A 131 -1.54 -7.99 -24.16
CA LYS A 131 -1.50 -8.84 -25.36
C LYS A 131 -0.10 -8.84 -26.00
N LYS A 132 0.54 -7.68 -26.11
CA LYS A 132 1.90 -7.54 -26.65
C LYS A 132 2.94 -8.27 -25.81
N SER A 133 2.75 -8.34 -24.49
CA SER A 133 3.66 -9.07 -23.59
C SER A 133 3.72 -10.58 -23.89
N GLY A 134 2.71 -11.12 -24.58
CA GLY A 134 2.59 -12.56 -24.86
C GLY A 134 2.22 -13.41 -23.64
N HIS A 135 2.08 -12.80 -22.45
CA HIS A 135 1.66 -13.52 -21.27
C HIS A 135 0.19 -13.97 -21.38
N SER A 136 -0.07 -15.16 -20.88
CA SER A 136 -1.42 -15.69 -20.71
C SER A 136 -1.52 -16.42 -19.37
N GLY A 137 -2.73 -16.50 -18.82
CA GLY A 137 -2.97 -17.08 -17.51
C GLY A 137 -3.15 -16.04 -16.39
N SER A 138 -3.06 -16.51 -15.16
CA SER A 138 -3.21 -15.69 -13.95
C SER A 138 -1.87 -15.19 -13.43
N ILE A 139 -1.89 -13.97 -12.91
CA ILE A 139 -0.77 -13.36 -12.21
C ILE A 139 -1.06 -13.37 -10.72
N LEU A 140 -0.20 -14.02 -9.95
CA LEU A 140 -0.37 -14.16 -8.50
C LEU A 140 0.17 -12.94 -7.75
N LEU A 141 -0.73 -12.14 -7.17
CA LEU A 141 -0.42 -11.05 -6.24
C LEU A 141 -0.49 -11.54 -4.79
N ARG A 142 0.59 -11.37 -4.04
CA ARG A 142 0.63 -11.66 -2.61
C ARG A 142 0.39 -10.41 -1.77
N THR A 143 -0.43 -10.55 -0.73
CA THR A 143 -0.77 -9.46 0.20
C THR A 143 -0.87 -9.99 1.62
N SER A 144 -0.88 -9.11 2.61
CA SER A 144 -1.16 -9.43 4.01
C SER A 144 -1.66 -8.19 4.73
N ASP A 145 -2.35 -8.33 5.85
CA ASP A 145 -2.80 -7.21 6.68
C ASP A 145 -1.63 -6.38 7.23
N VAL A 146 -0.45 -6.99 7.35
CA VAL A 146 0.78 -6.30 7.76
C VAL A 146 1.40 -5.49 6.63
N ALA A 147 1.05 -5.73 5.36
CA ALA A 147 1.64 -5.03 4.22
C ALA A 147 1.34 -3.53 4.22
N PHE A 148 0.12 -3.12 4.54
CA PHE A 148 -0.27 -1.75 4.92
C PHE A 148 -1.75 -1.73 5.36
N PRO A 149 -2.22 -0.72 6.10
CA PRO A 149 -3.65 -0.60 6.44
C PRO A 149 -4.52 -0.55 5.18
N GLY A 150 -5.35 -1.58 4.95
CA GLY A 150 -6.18 -1.71 3.75
C GLY A 150 -5.54 -2.49 2.59
N ALA A 151 -4.41 -3.16 2.77
CA ALA A 151 -3.70 -3.89 1.72
C ALA A 151 -4.51 -5.03 1.06
N VAL A 152 -5.32 -5.75 1.84
CA VAL A 152 -6.18 -6.81 1.30
C VAL A 152 -7.28 -6.21 0.42
N ASP A 153 -7.94 -5.16 0.89
CA ASP A 153 -8.97 -4.43 0.15
C ASP A 153 -8.39 -3.79 -1.13
N ALA A 154 -7.15 -3.26 -1.06
CA ALA A 154 -6.43 -2.73 -2.22
C ALA A 154 -6.10 -3.82 -3.26
N ALA A 155 -5.68 -5.01 -2.82
CA ALA A 155 -5.42 -6.13 -3.74
C ALA A 155 -6.70 -6.53 -4.49
N GLN A 156 -7.84 -6.59 -3.79
CA GLN A 156 -9.15 -6.91 -4.38
C GLN A 156 -9.60 -5.85 -5.39
N LEU A 157 -9.46 -4.57 -5.02
CA LEU A 157 -9.78 -3.47 -5.94
C LEU A 157 -8.87 -3.51 -7.17
N TYR A 158 -7.58 -3.81 -6.98
CA TYR A 158 -6.63 -3.91 -8.09
C TYR A 158 -6.94 -5.07 -9.02
N GLN A 159 -7.35 -6.23 -8.48
CA GLN A 159 -7.85 -7.35 -9.26
C GLN A 159 -9.05 -6.94 -10.13
N GLN A 160 -10.00 -6.19 -9.59
CA GLN A 160 -11.16 -5.69 -10.35
C GLN A 160 -10.75 -4.71 -11.46
N SER A 161 -9.82 -3.77 -11.18
CA SER A 161 -9.31 -2.84 -12.19
C SER A 161 -8.53 -3.56 -13.30
N CYS A 162 -7.72 -4.56 -12.95
CA CYS A 162 -7.01 -5.42 -13.91
C CYS A 162 -7.95 -6.23 -14.80
N ALA A 163 -9.06 -6.73 -14.25
CA ALA A 163 -10.05 -7.47 -15.02
C ALA A 163 -10.66 -6.63 -16.16
N LYS A 164 -10.78 -5.30 -15.98
CA LYS A 164 -11.24 -4.37 -17.04
C LYS A 164 -10.29 -4.34 -18.25
N ALA A 165 -9.01 -4.68 -18.05
CA ALA A 165 -8.00 -4.82 -19.10
C ALA A 165 -7.81 -6.28 -19.58
N GLY A 166 -8.64 -7.21 -19.13
CA GLY A 166 -8.51 -8.64 -19.43
C GLY A 166 -7.37 -9.34 -18.70
N ILE A 167 -6.78 -8.70 -17.66
CA ILE A 167 -5.68 -9.26 -16.89
C ILE A 167 -6.26 -9.99 -15.67
N LYS A 168 -6.02 -11.30 -15.57
CA LYS A 168 -6.48 -12.11 -14.44
C LYS A 168 -5.45 -12.04 -13.31
N ILE A 169 -5.81 -11.35 -12.21
CA ILE A 169 -5.04 -11.38 -10.96
C ILE A 169 -5.61 -12.46 -10.03
N GLU A 170 -4.75 -13.30 -9.47
CA GLU A 170 -5.07 -14.16 -8.33
C GLU A 170 -4.49 -13.55 -7.07
N ILE A 171 -5.27 -13.49 -5.99
CA ILE A 171 -4.83 -12.89 -4.73
C ILE A 171 -4.53 -14.01 -3.75
N LYS A 172 -3.30 -14.00 -3.20
CA LYS A 172 -2.94 -14.84 -2.05
C LYS A 172 -2.73 -13.95 -0.83
N ARG A 173 -3.64 -14.06 0.13
CA ARG A 173 -3.47 -13.44 1.46
C ARG A 173 -2.57 -14.33 2.29
N GLU A 174 -1.34 -13.88 2.49
CA GLU A 174 -0.33 -14.55 3.29
C GLU A 174 -0.53 -14.19 4.77
N PRO A 175 -0.23 -15.10 5.71
CA PRO A 175 -0.21 -14.78 7.13
C PRO A 175 0.68 -13.58 7.43
N GLY A 176 0.31 -12.78 8.45
CA GLY A 176 1.14 -11.65 8.87
C GLY A 176 2.47 -12.09 9.48
N ASP A 177 2.45 -13.24 10.17
CA ASP A 177 3.67 -13.89 10.64
C ASP A 177 4.46 -14.47 9.46
N GLY A 178 5.78 -14.28 9.46
CA GLY A 178 6.65 -14.67 8.36
C GLY A 178 6.53 -13.85 7.07
N TYR A 179 5.58 -12.90 6.94
CA TYR A 179 5.43 -12.11 5.70
C TYR A 179 6.73 -11.41 5.29
N TRP A 180 7.44 -10.85 6.26
CA TRP A 180 8.67 -10.09 6.03
C TRP A 180 9.90 -10.97 5.77
N THR A 181 9.82 -12.27 6.04
CA THR A 181 10.92 -13.22 5.79
C THR A 181 10.68 -14.05 4.53
N GLU A 182 9.42 -14.40 4.24
CA GLU A 182 9.04 -15.34 3.19
C GLU A 182 8.44 -14.68 1.95
N VAL A 183 7.91 -13.46 2.07
CA VAL A 183 7.17 -12.77 1.00
C VAL A 183 7.90 -11.52 0.53
N TRP A 184 8.08 -10.55 1.44
CA TRP A 184 8.75 -9.31 1.10
C TRP A 184 10.19 -9.58 0.65
N ASN A 185 10.53 -9.06 -0.53
CA ASN A 185 11.84 -9.26 -1.15
C ASN A 185 12.23 -10.74 -1.39
N LYS A 186 11.23 -11.64 -1.44
CA LYS A 186 11.38 -13.07 -1.77
C LYS A 186 10.44 -13.53 -2.87
N GLN A 187 9.27 -12.91 -2.98
CA GLN A 187 8.25 -13.27 -3.96
C GLN A 187 8.14 -12.18 -5.03
N PRO A 188 7.92 -12.56 -6.30
CA PRO A 188 8.10 -11.65 -7.43
C PRO A 188 7.00 -10.60 -7.58
N PHE A 189 5.85 -10.79 -6.92
CA PHE A 189 4.76 -9.81 -6.92
C PHE A 189 4.04 -9.77 -5.59
N SER A 190 4.27 -8.69 -4.84
CA SER A 190 3.71 -8.53 -3.51
C SER A 190 3.42 -7.07 -3.16
N LEU A 191 2.49 -6.87 -2.23
CA LEU A 191 2.31 -5.57 -1.59
C LEU A 191 3.37 -5.32 -0.53
N SER A 192 3.65 -4.05 -0.26
CA SER A 192 4.49 -3.67 0.87
C SER A 192 4.08 -2.28 1.34
N TYR A 193 4.71 -1.83 2.41
CA TYR A 193 4.93 -0.42 2.66
C TYR A 193 6.42 -0.15 2.66
N TRP A 194 6.77 1.11 2.41
CA TRP A 194 8.09 1.64 2.71
C TRP A 194 7.94 2.82 3.65
N GLY A 195 8.66 2.75 4.77
CA GLY A 195 8.77 3.88 5.69
C GLY A 195 9.51 5.03 5.01
N GLY A 196 9.13 6.26 5.34
CA GLY A 196 9.83 7.44 4.86
C GLY A 196 11.26 7.50 5.40
N ARG A 197 12.22 7.84 4.55
CA ARG A 197 13.61 8.08 4.98
C ARG A 197 13.83 9.55 5.32
N PRO A 198 14.83 9.89 6.15
CA PRO A 198 15.18 11.29 6.42
C PRO A 198 15.47 12.11 5.15
N THR A 199 16.13 11.48 4.18
CA THR A 199 16.63 12.10 2.95
C THR A 199 16.39 11.18 1.73
N GLN A 200 16.26 11.74 0.53
CA GLN A 200 15.86 10.96 -0.66
C GLN A 200 16.96 10.03 -1.20
N ASP A 201 18.22 10.21 -0.79
CA ASP A 201 19.38 9.37 -1.12
C ASP A 201 19.41 8.03 -0.35
N GLN A 202 18.62 7.91 0.73
CA GLN A 202 18.50 6.68 1.52
C GLN A 202 17.36 5.76 1.05
N MET A 203 16.73 6.10 -0.07
CA MET A 203 15.61 5.35 -0.65
C MET A 203 16.05 4.13 -1.43
#